data_AF-A0A7W3WHM6-F1
#
_entry.id   AF-A0A7W3WHM6-F1
#
_cell.length_a   1.000
_cell.length_b   1.000
_cell.length_c   1.000
_cell.angle_alpha   90.00
_cell.angle_beta   90.00
_cell.angle_gamma   90.00
#
_symmetry.space_group_name_H-M   'P 1'
#
loop_
_entity.id
_entity.type
_entity.pdbx_description
1 polymer ?
#
loop_
_entity_poly.entity_id
_entity_poly.type
_entity_poly.pdbx_seq_one_letter_code
_entity_poly.pdbx_strand_id
1 'polypeptide(L)'
;MSVIDPEQHADLIEAQRRSTAAFAALDAYAASVGKPGIEWSAEEHARGEELREAARAAAAAKDAALYASGLPHEHGYYRAAQDLKNAARAEPPD
;
A
#
# COMPACT_ATOMS: atom_id res chain seq x y z
N MET A 1 6.14 -7.17 -20.91
CA MET A 1 5.11 -6.15 -21.14
C MET A 1 4.23 -6.14 -19.91
N SER A 2 4.21 -5.02 -19.19
CA SER A 2 3.38 -4.80 -18.00
C SER A 2 1.91 -4.81 -18.41
N VAL A 3 1.03 -5.39 -17.58
CA VAL A 3 -0.44 -5.26 -17.77
C VAL A 3 -0.97 -3.92 -17.25
N ILE A 4 -0.13 -3.17 -16.53
CA ILE A 4 -0.43 -1.82 -16.05
C ILE A 4 0.05 -0.82 -17.09
N ASP A 5 -0.91 -0.16 -17.73
CA ASP A 5 -0.74 1.09 -18.48
C ASP A 5 -0.75 2.28 -17.50
N PRO A 6 0.32 3.09 -17.41
CA PRO A 6 0.40 4.21 -16.46
C PRO A 6 -0.63 5.32 -16.66
N GLU A 7 -1.05 5.58 -17.90
CA GLU A 7 -2.03 6.63 -18.20
C GLU A 7 -3.44 6.14 -17.86
N GLN A 8 -3.78 4.91 -18.28
CA GLN A 8 -5.11 4.35 -18.05
C GLN A 8 -5.33 3.92 -16.59
N HIS A 9 -4.26 3.59 -15.86
CA HIS A 9 -4.34 3.07 -14.50
C HIS A 9 -3.69 4.00 -13.47
N ALA A 10 -3.60 5.30 -13.74
CA ALA A 10 -3.00 6.29 -12.84
C ALA A 10 -3.61 6.24 -11.42
N ASP A 11 -4.94 6.14 -11.31
CA ASP A 11 -5.63 6.05 -10.02
C ASP A 11 -5.30 4.76 -9.26
N LEU A 12 -5.15 3.65 -9.97
CA LEU A 12 -4.76 2.36 -9.38
C LEU A 12 -3.32 2.39 -8.87
N ILE A 13 -2.42 3.02 -9.65
CA ILE A 13 -1.02 3.26 -9.27
C ILE A 13 -0.96 4.14 -8.02
N GLU A 14 -1.74 5.21 -7.96
CA GLU A 14 -1.82 6.09 -6.80
C GLU A 14 -2.38 5.36 -5.57
N ALA A 15 -3.39 4.51 -5.73
CA ALA A 15 -3.89 3.66 -4.65
C ALA A 15 -2.82 2.70 -4.10
N GLN A 16 -1.99 2.12 -4.98
CA GLN A 16 -0.85 1.29 -4.58
C GLN A 16 0.22 2.12 -3.83
N ARG A 17 0.50 3.36 -4.27
CA ARG A 17 1.43 4.26 -3.58
C ARG A 17 0.95 4.63 -2.18
N ARG A 18 -0.34 4.97 -2.04
CA ARG A 18 -0.96 5.27 -0.73
C ARG A 18 -0.91 4.09 0.23
N SER A 19 -1.22 2.88 -0.27
CA SER A 19 -1.09 1.67 0.53
C SER A 19 0.34 1.44 1.00
N THR A 20 1.33 1.55 0.10
CA THR A 20 2.75 1.43 0.47
C THR A 20 3.16 2.49 1.50
N ALA A 21 2.75 3.74 1.33
CA ALA A 21 3.07 4.83 2.25
C ALA A 21 2.48 4.62 3.65
N ALA A 22 1.25 4.10 3.74
CA ALA A 22 0.60 3.81 5.01
C ALA A 22 1.32 2.70 5.81
N PHE A 23 1.74 1.63 5.13
CA PHE A 23 2.57 0.59 5.77
C PHE A 23 3.94 1.11 6.18
N ALA A 24 4.59 1.93 5.33
CA ALA A 24 5.87 2.54 5.67
C ALA A 24 5.76 3.46 6.90
N ALA A 25 4.65 4.20 7.05
CA ALA A 25 4.40 5.03 8.22
C ALA A 25 4.20 4.18 9.49
N LEU A 26 3.49 3.06 9.40
CA LEU A 26 3.33 2.10 10.50
C LEU A 26 4.68 1.50 10.93
N ASP A 27 5.49 1.06 9.95
CA ASP A 27 6.81 0.47 10.22
C ASP A 27 7.77 1.50 10.82
N ALA A 28 7.81 2.71 10.28
CA ALA A 28 8.61 3.81 10.81
C ALA A 28 8.20 4.17 12.24
N TYR A 29 6.89 4.17 12.52
CA TYR A 29 6.38 4.40 13.86
C TYR A 29 6.84 3.31 14.81
N ALA A 30 6.62 2.04 14.47
CA ALA A 30 7.06 0.89 15.27
C ALA A 30 8.56 0.91 15.53
N ALA A 31 9.39 1.31 14.55
CA ALA A 31 10.82 1.46 14.73
C ALA A 31 11.20 2.63 15.66
N SER A 32 10.40 3.70 15.69
CA SER A 32 10.66 4.87 16.53
C SER A 32 10.33 4.63 18.02
N VAL A 33 9.33 3.79 18.31
CA VAL A 33 8.91 3.45 19.68
C VAL A 33 9.44 2.10 20.16
N GLY A 34 9.77 1.18 19.25
CA GLY A 34 10.23 -0.18 19.51
C GLY A 34 11.68 -0.25 20.01
N LYS A 35 11.91 0.22 21.24
CA LYS A 35 13.20 0.10 21.91
C LYS A 35 13.31 -1.26 22.63
N PRO A 36 14.42 -2.02 22.47
CA PRO A 36 14.59 -3.30 23.15
C PRO A 36 14.41 -3.18 24.68
N GLY A 37 13.55 -4.02 25.25
CA GLY A 37 13.32 -4.08 26.70
C GLY A 37 12.42 -2.96 27.26
N ILE A 38 11.81 -2.13 26.41
CA ILE A 38 10.83 -1.11 26.81
C ILE A 38 9.46 -1.49 26.26
N GLU A 39 8.48 -1.62 27.15
CA GLU A 39 7.08 -1.77 26.76
C GLU A 39 6.53 -0.44 26.22
N TRP A 40 5.65 -0.54 25.24
CA TRP A 40 4.97 0.64 24.70
C TRP A 40 3.98 1.18 25.73
N SER A 41 3.91 2.50 25.83
CA SER A 41 2.88 3.19 26.59
C SER A 41 1.49 3.00 25.97
N ALA A 42 0.44 3.28 26.73
CA ALA A 42 -0.94 3.21 26.25
C ALA A 42 -1.19 4.16 25.05
N GLU A 43 -0.60 5.36 25.07
CA GLU A 43 -0.67 6.31 23.96
C GLU A 43 0.03 5.77 22.72
N GLU A 44 1.18 5.11 22.89
CA GLU A 44 1.90 4.52 21.76
C GLU A 44 1.15 3.33 21.15
N HIS A 45 0.51 2.52 21.99
CA HIS A 45 -0.40 1.48 21.52
C HIS A 45 -1.57 2.07 20.72
N ALA A 46 -2.25 3.09 21.25
CA ALA A 46 -3.38 3.73 20.57
C ALA A 46 -2.96 4.30 19.20
N ARG A 47 -1.83 5.01 19.14
CA ARG A 47 -1.30 5.55 17.89
C ARG A 47 -0.90 4.45 16.89
N GLY A 48 -0.33 3.36 17.39
CA GLY A 48 -0.03 2.18 16.58
C GLY A 48 -1.29 1.56 15.96
N GLU A 49 -2.39 1.45 16.72
CA GLU A 49 -3.67 0.98 16.19
C GLU A 49 -4.23 1.90 15.11
N GLU A 50 -4.19 3.23 15.29
CA GLU A 50 -4.63 4.19 14.26
C GLU A 50 -3.87 4.00 12.94
N LEU A 51 -2.55 3.81 13.00
CA LEU A 51 -1.72 3.57 11.83
C LEU A 51 -2.01 2.20 11.19
N ARG A 52 -2.29 1.17 11.99
CA ARG A 52 -2.71 -0.13 11.46
C ARG A 52 -4.04 -0.04 10.72
N GLU A 53 -5.02 0.65 11.27
CA GLU A 53 -6.31 0.84 10.62
C GLU A 53 -6.19 1.66 9.34
N ALA A 54 -5.36 2.71 9.35
CA ALA A 54 -5.04 3.46 8.13
C ALA A 54 -4.39 2.59 7.04
N ALA A 55 -3.42 1.73 7.41
CA ALA A 55 -2.78 0.81 6.48
C ALA A 55 -3.75 -0.25 5.94
N ARG A 56 -4.63 -0.80 6.79
CA ARG A 56 -5.69 -1.74 6.39
C ARG A 56 -6.68 -1.10 5.42
N ALA A 57 -7.14 0.12 5.72
CA ALA A 57 -8.06 0.86 4.85
C ALA A 57 -7.43 1.14 3.49
N ALA A 58 -6.16 1.56 3.46
CA ALA A 58 -5.44 1.82 2.20
C ALA A 58 -5.21 0.53 1.39
N ALA A 59 -4.89 -0.59 2.06
CA ALA A 59 -4.78 -1.89 1.40
C ALA A 59 -6.10 -2.36 0.79
N ALA A 60 -7.21 -2.23 1.53
CA ALA A 60 -8.54 -2.57 1.05
C ALA A 60 -8.97 -1.71 -0.13
N ALA A 61 -8.72 -0.39 -0.09
CA ALA A 61 -9.00 0.52 -1.19
C ALA A 61 -8.21 0.15 -2.46
N LYS A 62 -6.92 -0.18 -2.30
CA LYS A 62 -6.06 -0.66 -3.38
C LYS A 62 -6.56 -1.97 -3.98
N ASP A 63 -6.94 -2.95 -3.15
CA ASP A 63 -7.46 -4.24 -3.62
C ASP A 63 -8.79 -4.06 -4.35
N ALA A 64 -9.69 -3.22 -3.83
CA ALA A 64 -10.95 -2.88 -4.50
C ALA A 64 -10.71 -2.22 -5.87
N ALA A 65 -9.79 -1.26 -5.95
CA ALA A 65 -9.41 -0.63 -7.22
C ALA A 65 -8.81 -1.63 -8.20
N LEU A 66 -7.97 -2.55 -7.71
CA LEU A 66 -7.36 -3.59 -8.54
C LEU A 66 -8.43 -4.53 -9.11
N TYR A 67 -9.42 -4.95 -8.32
CA TYR A 67 -10.53 -5.76 -8.83
C TYR A 67 -11.42 -4.97 -9.81
N ALA A 68 -11.71 -3.71 -9.52
CA ALA A 68 -12.52 -2.85 -10.38
C ALA A 68 -11.88 -2.61 -11.76
N SER A 69 -10.54 -2.66 -11.85
CA SER A 69 -9.82 -2.54 -13.12
C SER A 69 -10.01 -3.72 -14.09
N GLY A 70 -10.56 -4.86 -13.63
CA GLY A 70 -10.69 -6.08 -14.44
C GLY A 70 -9.40 -6.86 -14.66
N LEU A 71 -8.22 -6.25 -14.42
CA LEU A 71 -6.91 -6.88 -14.64
C LEU A 71 -6.72 -8.24 -13.94
N PRO A 72 -7.19 -8.47 -12.69
CA PRO A 72 -7.07 -9.77 -12.06
C PRO A 72 -7.84 -10.88 -12.77
N HIS A 73 -8.96 -10.55 -13.43
CA HIS A 73 -9.77 -11.50 -14.18
C HIS A 73 -9.09 -11.88 -15.50
N GLU A 74 -8.52 -10.90 -16.20
CA GLU A 74 -7.91 -11.08 -17.52
C GLU A 74 -6.50 -11.68 -17.46
N HIS A 75 -5.74 -11.35 -16.43
CA HIS A 75 -4.30 -11.64 -16.37
C HIS A 75 -3.87 -12.42 -15.13
N GLY A 76 -4.80 -12.70 -14.22
CA GLY A 76 -4.54 -13.33 -12.94
C GLY A 76 -4.07 -12.35 -11.88
N TYR A 77 -4.59 -12.50 -10.66
CA TYR A 77 -4.35 -11.59 -9.54
C TYR A 77 -2.85 -11.38 -9.25
N TYR A 78 -2.06 -12.47 -9.19
CA TYR A 78 -0.64 -12.38 -8.85
C TYR A 78 0.14 -11.49 -9.83
N ARG A 79 -0.10 -11.66 -11.14
CA ARG A 79 0.57 -10.88 -12.18
C ARG A 79 0.17 -9.42 -12.12
N ALA A 80 -1.14 -9.14 -12.06
CA ALA A 80 -1.66 -7.77 -11.98
C ALA A 80 -1.14 -7.03 -10.74
N ALA A 81 -1.09 -7.70 -9.58
CA ALA A 81 -0.56 -7.13 -8.35
C ALA A 81 0.95 -6.86 -8.43
N GLN A 82 1.73 -7.74 -9.07
CA GLN A 82 3.18 -7.56 -9.20
C GLN A 82 3.51 -6.41 -10.17
N ASP A 83 2.83 -6.35 -11.32
CA ASP A 83 3.00 -5.26 -12.29
C ASP A 83 2.57 -3.92 -11.68
N LEU A 84 1.49 -3.89 -10.87
CA LEU A 84 1.06 -2.70 -10.14
C LEU A 84 2.11 -2.20 -9.15
N LYS A 85 2.70 -3.10 -8.36
CA LYS A 85 3.80 -2.74 -7.45
C LYS A 85 4.99 -2.15 -8.21
N ASN A 86 5.32 -2.71 -9.37
CA ASN A 86 6.41 -2.21 -10.20
C ASN A 86 6.08 -0.82 -10.78
N ALA A 87 4.87 -0.62 -11.30
CA ALA A 87 4.41 0.66 -11.83
C ALA A 87 4.38 1.76 -10.75
N ALA A 88 3.96 1.44 -9.52
CA ALA A 88 3.97 2.38 -8.40
C ALA A 88 5.36 2.81 -7.95
N ARG A 89 6.38 1.98 -8.19
CA ARG A 89 7.80 2.28 -7.91
C ARG A 89 8.48 3.08 -9.01
N ALA A 90 7.96 3.00 -10.23
CA ALA A 90 8.47 3.81 -11.32
C ALA A 90 8.19 5.29 -11.02
N GLU A 91 9.20 6.13 -11.25
CA GLU A 91 9.06 7.58 -11.22
C GLU A 91 7.93 7.99 -12.18
N PRO A 92 7.00 8.89 -11.77
CA PRO A 92 6.05 9.42 -12.74
C PRO A 92 6.84 10.08 -13.88
N PRO A 93 6.47 9.88 -15.15
CA PRO A 93 7.04 10.67 -16.23
C PRO A 93 6.75 12.15 -15.92
N ASP A 94 7.80 12.97 -15.87
CA ASP A 94 7.74 14.43 -15.76
C ASP A 94 6.87 15.06 -16.86
#